data_AF-A0A8W7PTN2-F1
#
_entry.id   AF-A0A8W7PTN2-F1
#
_cell.length_a   1.000
_cell.length_b   1.000
_cell.length_c   1.000
_cell.angle_alpha   90.00
_cell.angle_beta   90.00
_cell.angle_gamma   90.00
#
_symmetry.space_group_name_H-M   'P 1'
#
loop_
_entity.id
_entity.type
_entity.pdbx_description
1 polymer ?
#
loop_
_entity_poly.entity_id
_entity_poly.type
_entity_poly.pdbx_seq_one_letter_code
_entity_poly.pdbx_strand_id
1 'polypeptide(L)'
;MDRLLLVLLSSASLLLTVYGIKHHIVTKSWSEAQSDCLQYLRVESPGRYLSHRYRDNQTSKQLIFCIMLNLRIYDPTQNVLRLEAMGQFFHPDKTDTLYVNRTNACLLRVKVPPLVDSSEDSQLYSGVMGTLYEVIRCFYHCYGNINANAPKLPPTVLELEQIQQECARIVGVSERLLDGSLLLRSHPRYSELSRCIRLRSGESVD
;
A
#
# COMPACT_ATOMS: atom_id res chain seq x y z
N MET A 1 0.03 39.26 32.92
CA MET A 1 -0.19 38.81 31.53
C MET A 1 0.96 37.94 31.02
N ASP A 2 2.20 38.21 31.44
CA ASP A 2 3.40 37.52 30.94
C ASP A 2 3.51 36.04 31.32
N ARG A 3 3.07 35.63 32.52
CA ARG A 3 3.12 34.22 32.95
C ARG A 3 2.18 33.29 32.17
N LEU A 4 1.01 33.80 31.76
CA LEU A 4 0.04 33.02 31.00
C LEU A 4 0.53 32.83 29.55
N LEU A 5 1.18 33.85 28.97
CA LEU A 5 1.78 33.79 27.65
C LEU A 5 2.95 32.78 27.59
N LEU A 6 3.81 32.77 28.62
CA LEU A 6 4.92 31.82 28.73
C LEU A 6 4.44 30.36 28.87
N VAL A 7 3.38 30.12 29.63
CA VAL A 7 2.79 28.77 29.75
C VAL A 7 2.21 28.32 28.41
N LEU A 8 1.47 29.18 27.71
CA LEU A 8 0.89 28.85 26.39
C LEU A 8 1.98 28.58 25.33
N LEU A 9 3.05 29.37 25.31
CA LEU A 9 4.20 29.17 24.41
C LEU A 9 4.99 27.89 24.73
N SER A 10 5.13 27.55 26.01
CA SER A 10 5.78 26.30 26.43
C SER A 10 4.95 25.06 26.07
N SER A 11 3.62 25.12 26.22
CA SER A 11 2.73 24.04 25.79
C SER A 11 2.67 23.88 24.27
N ALA A 12 2.75 24.98 23.51
CA ALA A 12 2.83 24.92 22.05
C ALA A 12 4.17 24.29 21.58
N SER A 13 5.27 24.58 22.28
CA SER A 13 6.59 24.00 22.00
C SER A 13 6.66 22.50 22.36
N LEU A 14 5.95 22.06 23.40
CA LEU A 14 5.78 20.64 23.72
C LEU A 14 4.86 19.90 22.72
N LEU A 15 3.85 20.57 22.14
CA LEU A 15 3.01 19.97 21.11
C LEU A 15 3.73 19.85 19.75
N LEU A 16 4.68 20.73 19.46
CA LEU A 16 5.52 20.69 18.26
C LEU A 16 6.59 19.59 18.30
N THR A 17 7.00 19.12 19.48
CA THR A 17 8.02 18.07 19.64
C THR A 17 7.47 16.64 19.61
N VAL A 18 6.13 16.47 19.62
CA VAL A 18 5.46 15.16 19.53
C VAL A 18 4.96 14.84 18.11
N TYR A 19 5.29 15.66 17.10
CA TYR A 19 5.40 15.17 15.72
C TYR A 19 6.68 14.34 15.59
N GLY A 20 6.73 13.27 16.39
CA GLY A 20 7.80 12.28 16.40
C GLY A 20 7.98 11.74 14.99
N ILE A 21 9.24 11.66 14.57
CA ILE A 21 9.78 10.98 13.39
C ILE A 21 8.66 10.27 12.60
N LYS A 22 8.06 10.99 11.63
CA LYS A 22 7.12 10.37 10.70
C LYS A 22 7.97 9.47 9.81
N HIS A 23 8.13 8.21 10.21
CA HIS A 23 8.69 7.17 9.36
C HIS A 23 7.90 7.13 8.05
N HIS A 24 8.50 6.70 6.93
CA HIS A 24 7.89 6.67 5.58
C HIS A 24 6.74 5.65 5.44
N ILE A 25 6.12 5.30 6.56
CA ILE A 25 4.99 4.39 6.68
C ILE A 25 3.75 5.13 6.18
N VAL A 26 3.29 4.78 4.99
CA VAL A 26 2.01 5.22 4.47
C VAL A 26 0.95 4.21 4.89
N THR A 27 -0.15 4.68 5.48
CA THR A 27 -1.34 3.85 5.73
C THR A 27 -2.48 4.34 4.86
N LYS A 28 -3.28 3.44 4.32
CA LYS A 28 -4.50 3.79 3.57
C LYS A 28 -5.50 2.66 3.71
N SER A 29 -6.71 2.97 4.16
CA SER A 29 -7.81 2.00 4.25
C SER A 29 -8.45 1.77 2.88
N TRP A 30 -9.20 0.66 2.76
CA TRP A 30 -9.97 0.38 1.55
C TRP A 30 -10.99 1.48 1.24
N SER A 31 -11.67 1.98 2.27
CA SER A 31 -12.69 3.03 2.12
C SER A 31 -12.10 4.37 1.68
N GLU A 32 -10.92 4.74 2.20
CA GLU A 32 -10.20 5.94 1.74
C GLU A 32 -9.77 5.80 0.27
N ALA A 33 -9.15 4.67 -0.10
CA ALA A 33 -8.80 4.42 -1.49
C ALA A 33 -10.00 4.40 -2.43
N GLN A 34 -11.13 3.83 -2.00
CA GLN A 34 -12.38 3.89 -2.76
C GLN A 34 -12.87 5.33 -2.94
N SER A 35 -12.88 6.14 -1.87
CA SER A 35 -13.33 7.53 -1.93
C SER A 35 -12.50 8.33 -2.92
N ASP A 36 -11.18 8.21 -2.87
CA ASP A 36 -10.27 8.88 -3.79
C ASP A 36 -10.51 8.44 -5.23
N CYS A 37 -10.64 7.14 -5.46
CA CYS A 37 -10.87 6.59 -6.80
C CYS A 37 -12.23 6.97 -7.39
N LEU A 38 -13.28 7.05 -6.58
CA LEU A 38 -14.59 7.55 -7.03
C LEU A 38 -14.48 8.99 -7.53
N GLN A 39 -13.65 9.82 -6.86
CA GLN A 39 -13.37 11.18 -7.28
C GLN A 39 -12.51 11.23 -8.54
N TYR A 40 -11.41 10.46 -8.61
CA TYR A 40 -10.51 10.42 -9.76
C TYR A 40 -11.22 9.99 -11.04
N LEU A 41 -12.06 8.96 -10.94
CA LEU A 41 -12.82 8.40 -12.06
C LEU A 41 -14.12 9.16 -12.34
N ARG A 42 -14.48 10.17 -11.52
CA ARG A 42 -15.73 10.94 -11.64
C ARG A 42 -16.98 10.05 -11.74
N VAL A 43 -17.04 9.02 -10.91
CA VAL A 43 -18.12 8.03 -10.97
C VAL A 43 -19.45 8.67 -10.60
N GLU A 44 -20.45 8.52 -11.47
CA GLU A 44 -21.81 8.94 -11.18
C GLU A 44 -22.43 8.12 -10.04
N SER A 45 -23.17 8.77 -9.14
CA SER A 45 -23.82 8.12 -8.00
C SER A 45 -22.85 7.31 -7.10
N PRO A 46 -21.81 7.94 -6.51
CA PRO A 46 -20.80 7.26 -5.69
C PRO A 46 -21.39 6.50 -4.49
N GLY A 47 -22.57 6.93 -4.01
CA GLY A 47 -23.30 6.26 -2.92
C GLY A 47 -23.59 4.77 -3.15
N ARG A 48 -23.64 4.31 -4.40
CA ARG A 48 -23.86 2.88 -4.74
C ARG A 48 -22.73 1.97 -4.26
N TYR A 49 -21.52 2.51 -4.05
CA TYR A 49 -20.33 1.75 -3.68
C TYR A 49 -20.04 1.74 -2.17
N LEU A 50 -20.85 2.44 -1.36
CA LEU A 50 -20.67 2.52 0.10
C LEU A 50 -20.71 1.17 0.81
N SER A 51 -21.41 0.18 0.24
CA SER A 51 -21.51 -1.18 0.78
C SER A 51 -20.42 -2.13 0.28
N HIS A 52 -19.44 -1.62 -0.48
CA HIS A 52 -18.38 -2.40 -1.13
C HIS A 52 -18.91 -3.54 -2.01
N ARG A 53 -20.10 -3.35 -2.60
CA ARG A 53 -20.71 -4.29 -3.55
C ARG A 53 -20.47 -3.84 -4.98
N TYR A 54 -19.52 -4.49 -5.64
CA TYR A 54 -19.10 -4.16 -7.00
C TYR A 54 -19.78 -5.08 -8.01
N ARG A 55 -20.58 -4.51 -8.93
CA ARG A 55 -21.23 -5.26 -10.02
C ARG A 55 -20.21 -5.64 -11.09
N ASP A 56 -20.48 -6.69 -11.87
CA ASP A 56 -19.63 -7.06 -13.00
C ASP A 56 -19.92 -6.12 -14.19
N ASN A 57 -19.37 -4.92 -14.14
CA ASN A 57 -19.47 -3.91 -15.19
C ASN A 57 -18.17 -3.09 -15.28
N GLN A 58 -18.02 -2.36 -16.39
CA GLN A 58 -16.78 -1.64 -16.69
C GLN A 58 -16.41 -0.62 -15.60
N THR A 59 -17.37 0.15 -15.09
CA THR A 59 -17.15 1.14 -14.03
C THR A 59 -16.59 0.49 -12.76
N SER A 60 -17.11 -0.67 -12.37
CA SER A 60 -16.63 -1.38 -11.18
C SER A 60 -15.24 -1.98 -11.40
N LYS A 61 -14.94 -2.49 -12.60
CA LYS A 61 -13.60 -2.98 -12.95
C LYS A 61 -12.56 -1.86 -12.89
N GLN A 62 -12.88 -0.69 -13.43
CA GLN A 62 -12.03 0.51 -13.35
C GLN A 62 -11.84 0.98 -11.91
N LEU A 63 -12.92 1.01 -11.12
CA LEU A 63 -12.86 1.39 -9.71
C LEU A 63 -11.96 0.45 -8.91
N ILE A 64 -12.13 -0.86 -9.05
CA ILE A 64 -11.31 -1.87 -8.38
C ILE A 64 -9.84 -1.75 -8.80
N PHE A 65 -9.57 -1.59 -10.09
CA PHE A 65 -8.22 -1.35 -10.57
C PHE A 65 -7.58 -0.13 -9.91
N CYS A 66 -8.28 1.01 -9.87
CA CYS A 66 -7.80 2.21 -9.19
C CYS A 66 -7.56 1.99 -7.69
N ILE A 67 -8.46 1.29 -6.99
CA ILE A 67 -8.32 0.98 -5.57
C ILE A 67 -7.07 0.14 -5.34
N MET A 68 -6.87 -0.92 -6.13
CA MET A 68 -5.71 -1.80 -6.01
C MET A 68 -4.38 -1.09 -6.30
N LEU A 69 -4.37 -0.11 -7.20
CA LEU A 69 -3.22 0.78 -7.40
C LEU A 69 -2.96 1.66 -6.17
N ASN A 70 -4.01 2.30 -5.64
CA ASN A 70 -3.89 3.19 -4.47
C ASN A 70 -3.45 2.45 -3.20
N LEU A 71 -3.83 1.18 -3.08
CA LEU A 71 -3.44 0.31 -1.96
C LEU A 71 -2.14 -0.46 -2.22
N ARG A 72 -1.46 -0.21 -3.35
CA ARG A 72 -0.19 -0.87 -3.74
C ARG A 72 -0.30 -2.40 -3.79
N ILE A 73 -1.50 -2.91 -4.06
CA ILE A 73 -1.78 -4.34 -4.22
C ILE A 73 -1.37 -4.80 -5.62
N TYR A 74 -1.55 -3.94 -6.62
CA TYR A 74 -1.13 -4.19 -7.99
C TYR A 74 -0.06 -3.18 -8.41
N ASP A 75 1.05 -3.68 -8.95
CA ASP A 75 2.13 -2.90 -9.54
C ASP A 75 2.02 -2.98 -11.07
N PRO A 76 1.61 -1.90 -11.76
CA PRO A 76 1.43 -1.90 -13.20
C PRO A 76 2.76 -1.88 -13.96
N THR A 77 3.84 -1.39 -13.35
CA THR A 77 5.16 -1.34 -13.98
C THR A 77 5.78 -2.73 -14.08
N GLN A 78 5.55 -3.57 -13.06
CA GLN A 78 6.05 -4.95 -13.03
C GLN A 78 5.01 -6.00 -13.43
N ASN A 79 3.74 -5.61 -13.63
CA ASN A 79 2.60 -6.51 -13.77
C ASN A 79 2.48 -7.51 -12.60
N VAL A 80 2.71 -7.04 -11.36
CA VAL A 80 2.77 -7.89 -10.17
C VAL A 80 1.56 -7.65 -9.28
N LEU A 81 0.87 -8.73 -8.91
CA LEU A 81 -0.21 -8.74 -7.92
C LEU A 81 0.30 -9.29 -6.58
N ARG A 82 0.19 -8.50 -5.51
CA ARG A 82 0.63 -8.82 -4.16
C ARG A 82 -0.53 -9.40 -3.33
N LEU A 83 -0.83 -10.68 -3.50
CA LEU A 83 -1.95 -11.36 -2.83
C LEU A 83 -1.87 -11.33 -1.29
N GLU A 84 -0.65 -11.36 -0.73
CA GLU A 84 -0.46 -11.23 0.72
C GLU A 84 -0.89 -9.84 1.24
N ALA A 85 -0.56 -8.78 0.51
CA ALA A 85 -0.99 -7.43 0.83
C ALA A 85 -2.52 -7.29 0.72
N MET A 86 -3.13 -7.91 -0.29
CA MET A 86 -4.59 -7.98 -0.45
C MET A 86 -5.27 -8.57 0.80
N GLY A 87 -4.70 -9.65 1.37
CA GLY A 87 -5.24 -10.28 2.57
C GLY A 87 -5.31 -9.37 3.79
N GLN A 88 -4.46 -8.35 3.91
CA GLN A 88 -4.46 -7.40 5.03
C GLN A 88 -5.70 -6.48 5.03
N PHE A 89 -6.36 -6.36 3.88
CA PHE A 89 -7.59 -5.59 3.71
C PHE A 89 -8.85 -6.41 3.95
N PHE A 90 -8.73 -7.68 4.36
CA PHE A 90 -9.85 -8.57 4.62
C PHE A 90 -9.74 -9.22 5.99
N HIS A 91 -10.87 -9.35 6.68
CA HIS A 91 -11.01 -10.13 7.89
C HIS A 91 -11.94 -11.31 7.63
N PRO A 92 -11.47 -12.55 7.85
CA PRO A 92 -12.36 -13.71 7.82
C PRO A 92 -13.34 -13.66 8.99
N ASP A 93 -14.43 -14.43 8.86
CA ASP A 93 -15.27 -14.72 10.02
C ASP A 93 -14.44 -15.47 11.06
N LYS A 94 -14.61 -15.15 12.36
CA LYS A 94 -13.84 -15.75 13.45
C LYS A 94 -13.96 -17.28 13.51
N THR A 95 -15.05 -17.82 13.00
CA THR A 95 -15.34 -19.26 12.99
C THR A 95 -14.95 -19.96 11.69
N ASP A 96 -14.64 -19.19 10.65
CA ASP A 96 -14.25 -19.74 9.35
C ASP A 96 -12.75 -20.06 9.34
N THR A 97 -12.43 -21.35 9.35
CA THR A 97 -11.05 -21.84 9.25
C THR A 97 -10.66 -22.23 7.82
N LEU A 98 -11.60 -22.18 6.87
CA LEU A 98 -11.41 -22.64 5.49
C LEU A 98 -11.29 -21.48 4.49
N TYR A 99 -11.40 -20.23 4.94
CA TYR A 99 -11.35 -19.03 4.11
C TYR A 99 -10.13 -18.99 3.17
N VAL A 100 -8.94 -19.34 3.68
CA VAL A 100 -7.69 -19.38 2.89
C VAL A 100 -7.81 -20.41 1.76
N ASN A 101 -8.23 -21.64 2.08
CA ASN A 101 -8.34 -22.72 1.11
C ASN A 101 -9.36 -22.39 0.01
N ARG A 102 -10.52 -21.85 0.38
CA ARG A 102 -11.56 -21.44 -0.58
C ARG A 102 -11.10 -20.30 -1.45
N THR A 103 -10.44 -19.29 -0.87
CA THR A 103 -9.89 -18.15 -1.62
C THR A 103 -8.84 -18.62 -2.61
N ASN A 104 -7.89 -19.46 -2.19
CA ASN A 104 -6.87 -20.01 -3.07
C ASN A 104 -7.48 -20.86 -4.20
N ALA A 105 -8.47 -21.72 -3.90
CA ALA A 105 -9.17 -22.50 -4.91
C ALA A 105 -9.92 -21.62 -5.94
N CYS A 106 -10.44 -20.47 -5.51
CA CYS A 106 -11.03 -19.48 -6.40
C CYS A 106 -9.96 -18.80 -7.27
N LEU A 107 -8.85 -18.34 -6.66
CA LEU A 107 -7.77 -17.65 -7.35
C LEU A 107 -7.08 -18.50 -8.41
N LEU A 108 -7.00 -19.83 -8.24
CA LEU A 108 -6.47 -20.76 -9.26
C LEU A 108 -7.22 -20.69 -10.60
N ARG A 109 -8.45 -20.17 -10.61
CA ARG A 109 -9.26 -20.01 -11.83
C ARG A 109 -9.07 -18.65 -12.49
N VAL A 110 -8.41 -17.71 -11.81
CA VAL A 110 -8.17 -16.35 -12.30
C VAL A 110 -6.86 -16.34 -13.09
N LYS A 111 -6.94 -15.98 -14.38
CA LYS A 111 -5.75 -15.83 -15.23
C LYS A 111 -5.32 -14.37 -15.26
N VAL A 112 -4.06 -14.09 -14.94
CA VAL A 112 -3.45 -12.77 -15.15
C VAL A 112 -2.94 -12.72 -16.59
N PRO A 113 -3.52 -11.91 -17.49
CA PRO A 113 -2.99 -11.75 -18.83
C PRO A 113 -1.62 -11.05 -18.75
N PRO A 114 -0.69 -11.36 -19.67
CA PRO A 114 0.47 -10.51 -19.85
C PRO A 114 0.00 -9.09 -20.20
N LEU A 115 0.75 -8.07 -19.76
CA LEU A 115 0.58 -6.74 -20.33
C LEU A 115 0.93 -6.85 -21.81
N VAL A 116 -0.06 -6.64 -22.66
CA VAL A 116 0.14 -6.57 -24.10
C VAL A 116 0.43 -5.11 -24.40
N ASP A 117 1.55 -4.82 -25.05
CA ASP A 117 1.80 -3.51 -25.67
C ASP A 117 0.77 -3.29 -26.78
N SER A 118 -0.45 -2.89 -26.41
CA SER A 118 -1.43 -2.43 -27.38
C SER A 118 -1.03 -1.02 -27.79
N SER A 119 -0.77 -0.83 -29.07
CA SER A 119 -0.48 0.48 -29.68
C SER A 119 -1.62 1.51 -29.55
N GLU A 120 -2.75 1.11 -28.97
CA GLU A 120 -3.84 2.00 -28.59
C GLU A 120 -3.82 2.21 -27.06
N ASP A 121 -3.53 3.44 -26.63
CA ASP A 121 -3.53 3.88 -25.22
C ASP A 121 -4.81 3.51 -24.43
N SER A 122 -5.91 3.26 -25.14
CA SER A 122 -7.22 2.99 -24.54
C SER A 122 -7.42 1.55 -24.06
N GLN A 123 -6.53 0.60 -24.41
CA GLN A 123 -6.74 -0.83 -24.13
C GLN A 123 -5.70 -1.46 -23.19
N LEU A 124 -4.61 -0.74 -22.89
CA LEU A 124 -3.43 -1.26 -22.19
C LEU A 124 -3.75 -2.03 -20.89
N TYR A 125 -4.79 -1.61 -20.15
CA TYR A 125 -5.17 -2.22 -18.88
C TYR A 125 -6.49 -3.00 -18.91
N SER A 126 -7.19 -3.08 -20.04
CA SER A 126 -8.54 -3.68 -20.10
C SER A 126 -8.56 -5.15 -19.64
N GLY A 127 -7.58 -5.94 -20.08
CA GLY A 127 -7.42 -7.33 -19.65
C GLY A 127 -7.14 -7.46 -18.15
N VAL A 128 -6.19 -6.67 -17.65
CA VAL A 128 -5.80 -6.67 -16.22
C VAL A 128 -6.94 -6.22 -15.32
N MET A 129 -7.72 -5.20 -15.72
CA MET A 129 -8.88 -4.74 -14.94
C MET A 129 -9.89 -5.87 -14.69
N GLY A 130 -10.14 -6.71 -15.71
CA GLY A 130 -11.00 -7.89 -15.57
C GLY A 130 -10.43 -8.91 -14.59
N THR A 131 -9.13 -9.20 -14.68
CA THR A 131 -8.44 -10.09 -13.74
C THR A 131 -8.50 -9.59 -12.30
N LEU A 132 -8.16 -8.33 -12.07
CA LEU A 132 -8.19 -7.73 -10.72
C LEU A 132 -9.60 -7.75 -10.14
N TYR A 133 -10.62 -7.55 -10.98
CA TYR A 133 -12.01 -7.69 -10.60
C TYR A 133 -12.37 -9.13 -10.17
N GLU A 134 -11.87 -10.15 -10.85
CA GLU A 134 -12.09 -11.54 -10.42
C GLU A 134 -11.32 -11.89 -9.13
N VAL A 135 -10.12 -11.32 -8.93
CA VAL A 135 -9.38 -11.45 -7.67
C VAL A 135 -10.18 -10.90 -6.49
N ILE A 136 -10.69 -9.66 -6.58
CA ILE A 136 -11.50 -9.09 -5.49
C ILE A 136 -12.76 -9.91 -5.23
N ARG A 137 -13.39 -10.48 -6.27
CA ARG A 137 -14.55 -11.36 -6.10
C ARG A 137 -14.19 -12.61 -5.30
N CYS A 138 -13.03 -13.23 -5.55
CA CYS A 138 -12.56 -14.35 -4.73
C CYS A 138 -12.39 -13.96 -3.26
N PHE A 139 -11.75 -12.83 -2.97
CA PHE A 139 -11.60 -12.37 -1.58
C PHE A 139 -12.95 -12.04 -0.92
N TYR A 140 -13.83 -11.34 -1.63
CA TYR A 140 -15.14 -10.96 -1.12
C TYR A 140 -16.05 -12.17 -0.82
N HIS A 141 -16.00 -13.21 -1.65
CA HIS A 141 -16.86 -14.38 -1.49
C HIS A 141 -16.26 -15.49 -0.62
N CYS A 142 -14.94 -15.60 -0.55
CA CYS A 142 -14.28 -16.73 0.08
C CYS A 142 -13.41 -16.36 1.28
N TYR A 143 -12.93 -15.11 1.37
CA TYR A 143 -12.02 -14.69 2.44
C TYR A 143 -12.79 -14.09 3.61
N GLY A 144 -13.66 -13.10 3.36
CA GLY A 144 -14.45 -12.45 4.40
C GLY A 144 -14.80 -10.99 4.11
N ASN A 145 -14.93 -10.19 5.17
CA ASN A 145 -15.33 -8.78 5.07
C ASN A 145 -14.12 -7.86 4.93
N ILE A 146 -14.32 -6.69 4.33
CA ILE A 146 -13.27 -5.66 4.25
C ILE A 146 -12.88 -5.21 5.66
N ASN A 147 -11.58 -5.14 5.90
CA ASN A 147 -10.98 -4.56 7.09
C ASN A 147 -11.20 -3.04 7.09
N ALA A 148 -11.88 -2.53 8.11
CA ALA A 148 -12.08 -1.09 8.28
C ALA A 148 -10.78 -0.36 8.67
N ASN A 149 -9.82 -1.07 9.27
CA ASN A 149 -8.56 -0.48 9.70
C ASN A 149 -7.58 -0.40 8.52
N ALA A 150 -6.91 0.74 8.39
CA ALA A 150 -5.86 0.93 7.39
C ALA A 150 -4.62 0.07 7.75
N PRO A 151 -4.19 -0.87 6.90
CA PRO A 151 -2.91 -1.52 7.07
C PRO A 151 -1.78 -0.55 6.68
N LYS A 152 -0.56 -0.88 7.12
CA LYS A 152 0.65 -0.24 6.61
C LYS A 152 0.88 -0.68 5.18
N LEU A 153 1.10 0.27 4.28
CA LEU A 153 1.49 -0.02 2.92
C LEU A 153 3.00 -0.21 2.84
N PRO A 154 3.49 -1.18 2.06
CA PRO A 154 4.92 -1.30 1.79
C PRO A 154 5.41 -0.05 1.05
N PRO A 155 6.65 0.42 1.28
CA PRO A 155 7.22 1.52 0.52
C PRO A 155 7.29 1.17 -0.97
N THR A 156 7.07 2.15 -1.83
CA THR A 156 7.38 2.04 -3.26
C THR A 156 8.89 1.95 -3.46
N VAL A 157 9.34 1.59 -4.68
CA VAL A 157 10.76 1.58 -5.02
C VAL A 157 11.40 2.94 -4.77
N LEU A 158 10.77 4.03 -5.23
CA LEU A 158 11.26 5.40 -5.05
C LEU A 158 11.30 5.83 -3.58
N GLU A 159 10.28 5.47 -2.81
CA GLU A 159 10.28 5.73 -1.35
C GLU A 159 11.38 4.94 -0.66
N LEU A 160 11.63 3.69 -1.06
CA LEU A 160 12.71 2.88 -0.48
C LEU A 160 14.08 3.44 -0.83
N GLU A 161 14.31 3.88 -2.07
CA GLU A 161 15.53 4.58 -2.49
C GLU A 161 15.74 5.85 -1.68
N GLN A 162 14.67 6.65 -1.49
CA GLN A 162 14.72 7.84 -0.65
C GLN A 162 15.06 7.49 0.80
N ILE A 163 14.44 6.45 1.38
CA ILE A 163 14.75 5.95 2.72
C ILE A 163 16.23 5.56 2.82
N GLN A 164 16.76 4.84 1.83
CA GLN A 164 18.17 4.40 1.80
C GLN A 164 19.13 5.58 1.78
N GLN A 165 18.88 6.59 0.93
CA GLN A 165 19.70 7.81 0.85
C GLN A 165 19.65 8.60 2.16
N GLU A 166 18.46 8.81 2.72
CA GLU A 166 18.30 9.48 4.01
C GLU A 166 19.02 8.74 5.14
N CYS A 167 18.89 7.42 5.20
CA CYS A 167 19.57 6.60 6.20
C CYS A 167 21.09 6.63 6.03
N ALA A 168 21.60 6.60 4.79
CA ALA A 168 23.01 6.73 4.51
C ALA A 168 23.56 8.06 5.04
N ARG A 169 22.86 9.18 4.82
CA ARG A 169 23.20 10.48 5.40
C ARG A 169 23.19 10.46 6.93
N ILE A 170 22.15 9.89 7.54
CA ILE A 170 22.01 9.82 9.02
C ILE A 170 23.18 9.05 9.64
N VAL A 171 23.52 7.89 9.09
CA VAL A 171 24.58 7.04 9.64
C VAL A 171 25.96 7.39 9.09
N GLY A 172 26.08 8.43 8.25
CA GLY A 172 27.35 8.86 7.67
C GLY A 172 28.00 7.83 6.73
N VAL A 173 27.19 7.10 5.95
CA VAL A 173 27.62 6.25 4.83
C VAL A 173 27.48 7.05 3.54
N SER A 174 28.49 6.99 2.66
CA SER A 174 28.39 7.66 1.36
C SER A 174 27.29 7.04 0.51
N GLU A 175 26.40 7.86 -0.05
CA GLU A 175 25.32 7.41 -0.95
C GLU A 175 25.85 6.64 -2.16
N ARG A 176 27.07 6.92 -2.62
CA ARG A 176 27.73 6.19 -3.73
C ARG A 176 27.95 4.70 -3.44
N LEU A 177 27.93 4.30 -2.17
CA LEU A 177 28.06 2.91 -1.78
C LEU A 177 26.73 2.15 -1.87
N LEU A 178 25.59 2.85 -2.01
CA LEU A 178 24.28 2.22 -2.12
C LEU A 178 24.15 1.37 -3.41
N ASP A 179 24.83 1.78 -4.48
CA ASP A 179 24.88 1.04 -5.75
C ASP A 179 25.76 -0.23 -5.67
N GLY A 180 26.64 -0.33 -4.66
CA GLY A 180 27.64 -1.39 -4.52
C GLY A 180 27.36 -2.35 -3.37
N SER A 181 26.57 -3.41 -3.61
CA SER A 181 26.04 -4.28 -2.53
C SER A 181 27.11 -4.99 -1.67
N LEU A 182 28.25 -5.38 -2.26
CA LEU A 182 29.34 -6.06 -1.54
C LEU A 182 30.14 -5.11 -0.65
N LEU A 183 30.54 -3.95 -1.18
CA LEU A 183 31.29 -2.94 -0.43
C LEU A 183 30.43 -2.36 0.71
N LEU A 184 29.14 -2.18 0.45
CA LEU A 184 28.19 -1.71 1.45
C LEU A 184 28.07 -2.66 2.64
N ARG A 185 27.98 -3.98 2.38
CA ARG A 185 27.87 -5.00 3.43
C ARG A 185 29.13 -5.11 4.30
N SER A 186 30.31 -4.82 3.73
CA SER A 186 31.57 -4.76 4.47
C SER A 186 31.81 -3.46 5.24
N HIS A 187 30.95 -2.45 5.06
CA HIS A 187 31.14 -1.15 5.68
C HIS A 187 30.93 -1.24 7.20
N PRO A 188 31.78 -0.59 8.04
CA PRO A 188 31.66 -0.66 9.50
C PRO A 188 30.30 -0.22 10.05
N ARG A 189 29.59 0.65 9.32
CA ARG A 189 28.27 1.19 9.69
C ARG A 189 27.08 0.49 9.00
N TYR A 190 27.31 -0.66 8.39
CA TYR A 190 26.26 -1.39 7.67
C TYR A 190 25.10 -1.80 8.58
N SER A 191 25.40 -2.21 9.81
CA SER A 191 24.38 -2.58 10.81
C SER A 191 23.44 -1.43 11.14
N GLU A 192 23.98 -0.23 11.33
CA GLU A 192 23.26 1.00 11.64
C GLU A 192 22.44 1.45 10.44
N LEU A 193 23.00 1.36 9.23
CA LEU A 193 22.29 1.63 7.98
C LEU A 193 21.10 0.68 7.81
N SER A 194 21.32 -0.63 7.95
CA SER A 194 20.27 -1.65 7.82
C SER A 194 19.17 -1.44 8.85
N ARG A 195 19.53 -1.16 10.11
CA ARG A 195 18.57 -0.84 11.17
C ARG A 195 17.77 0.42 10.87
N CYS A 196 18.42 1.48 10.38
CA CYS A 196 17.75 2.71 10.00
C CYS A 196 16.71 2.46 8.89
N ILE A 197 17.10 1.74 7.83
CA ILE A 197 16.21 1.43 6.70
C ILE A 197 14.99 0.67 7.19
N ARG A 198 15.18 -0.39 7.99
CA ARG A 198 14.10 -1.21 8.56
C ARG A 198 13.09 -0.36 9.36
N LEU A 199 13.60 0.47 10.27
CA LEU A 199 12.75 1.33 11.10
C LEU A 199 11.99 2.36 10.25
N ARG A 200 12.63 2.94 9.23
CA ARG A 200 12.01 3.96 8.37
C ARG A 200 11.08 3.39 7.30
N SER A 201 11.26 2.13 6.88
CA SER A 201 10.34 1.40 6.00
C SER A 201 9.10 0.86 6.73
N GLY A 202 9.12 0.84 8.07
CA GLY A 202 8.00 0.42 8.90
C GLY A 202 7.99 -1.04 9.30
N GLU A 203 9.06 -1.78 8.98
CA GLU A 203 9.35 -3.11 9.50
C GLU A 203 9.68 -3.00 11.01
N SER A 204 9.11 -3.88 11.84
CA SER A 204 9.47 -3.94 13.27
C SER A 204 10.92 -4.43 13.42
N VAL A 205 11.62 -3.86 14.39
CA VAL A 205 12.88 -4.44 14.89
C VAL A 205 12.49 -5.34 16.05
N ASP A 206 12.38 -6.64 15.78
CA ASP A 206 12.30 -7.66 16.83
C ASP A 206 13.62 -7.73 17.61
#